data_AF-A0A8T7ABA1-F1
#
_entry.id   AF-A0A8T7ABA1-F1
#
_cell.length_a   1.000
_cell.length_b   1.000
_cell.length_c   1.000
_cell.angle_alpha   90.00
_cell.angle_beta   90.00
_cell.angle_gamma   90.00
#
_symmetry.space_group_name_H-M   'P 1'
#
loop_
_entity.id
_entity.type
_entity.pdbx_description
1 polymer ?
#
loop_
_entity_poly.entity_id
_entity_poly.type
_entity_poly.pdbx_seq_one_letter_code
_entity_poly.pdbx_strand_id
1 'polypeptide(L)'
;MQSHARVVVVGGGIGGLSALYHLTLEGWTDAVLLERNELTSGTTWHSAAQCPSLAFNQLLLLLRDYTIKLYKELAADPAYPINYHHATGGMRLLTSQTHLDEAHHIMSVAKGLGLRFDLLDVAEARSLNPLLDARGMLAALWDDRDGDIDPAQLCQALAARSRKAGAAIHRNTPVTGVRQHANGEWKVTTDRGTITAEHLVVAAGYRVNELGALMGIDYPVVAMEHMYFITDDIPQLVSRTDRVPMVRCPRDTFYMRQEKKGLLVGIYEYDCKTFGMDGIDPDFANALCPDDLNRLLPKMEPIFERLPCLKEAGIKSVVNGPISYSSDAGPLVGKQPGLRNCWSMNGLRVGIGEGGGYGKMLAQMMVHGETEWDTWQLDPRRITRFANTEYTALKAIEDYRHEFRWHLPRETRPAGRPAKASPLYPVLQAKGAVFGVVNGWERTSFYRRGDDFVESHGYAFENWHDVVGTEIEALRTKVGIAELSGFNHFRISGTNALDWL
;
A
#
# COMPACT_ATOMS: atom_id res chain seq x y z
N MET A 1 -20.49 -7.71 26.63
CA MET A 1 -20.08 -7.95 25.24
C MET A 1 -21.15 -8.79 24.58
N GLN A 2 -21.46 -8.53 23.30
CA GLN A 2 -22.41 -9.37 22.54
C GLN A 2 -21.84 -10.79 22.42
N SER A 3 -22.69 -11.83 22.43
CA SER A 3 -22.23 -13.22 22.27
C SER A 3 -22.25 -13.70 20.82
N HIS A 4 -23.00 -13.02 19.95
CA HIS A 4 -23.11 -13.28 18.52
C HIS A 4 -23.02 -11.95 17.77
N ALA A 5 -22.45 -11.99 16.57
CA ALA A 5 -22.42 -10.86 15.64
C ALA A 5 -22.38 -11.39 14.20
N ARG A 6 -22.92 -10.66 13.22
CA ARG A 6 -22.71 -11.01 11.81
C ARG A 6 -21.23 -10.96 11.43
N VAL A 7 -20.51 -9.94 11.91
CA VAL A 7 -19.09 -9.74 11.61
C VAL A 7 -18.31 -9.26 12.82
N VAL A 8 -17.12 -9.85 13.01
CA VAL A 8 -16.10 -9.33 13.91
C VAL A 8 -14.94 -8.78 13.09
N VAL A 9 -14.58 -7.52 13.32
CA VAL A 9 -13.41 -6.84 12.77
C VAL A 9 -12.33 -6.77 13.86
N VAL A 10 -11.13 -7.25 13.57
CA VAL A 10 -10.01 -7.26 14.54
C VAL A 10 -8.97 -6.22 14.12
N GLY A 11 -8.84 -5.16 14.93
CA GLY A 11 -7.93 -4.02 14.73
C GLY A 11 -8.66 -2.69 14.55
N GLY A 12 -8.33 -1.72 15.40
CA GLY A 12 -8.92 -0.39 15.50
C GLY A 12 -8.10 0.73 14.85
N GLY A 13 -7.26 0.39 13.86
CA GLY A 13 -6.63 1.37 12.97
C GLY A 13 -7.52 1.75 11.78
N ILE A 14 -6.98 2.54 10.85
CA ILE A 14 -7.74 3.02 9.68
C ILE A 14 -8.37 1.87 8.86
N GLY A 15 -7.66 0.76 8.68
CA GLY A 15 -8.17 -0.39 7.91
C GLY A 15 -9.44 -0.99 8.54
N GLY A 16 -9.40 -1.31 9.83
CA GLY A 16 -10.53 -1.93 10.52
C GLY A 16 -11.69 -0.96 10.75
N LEU A 17 -11.41 0.30 11.10
CA LEU A 17 -12.47 1.32 11.26
C LEU A 17 -13.13 1.67 9.93
N SER A 18 -12.37 1.71 8.83
CA SER A 18 -12.95 1.90 7.50
C SER A 18 -13.80 0.70 7.08
N ALA A 19 -13.33 -0.54 7.30
CA ALA A 19 -14.13 -1.73 7.05
C ALA A 19 -15.45 -1.72 7.84
N LEU A 20 -15.38 -1.44 9.14
CA LEU A 20 -16.55 -1.36 10.01
C LEU A 20 -17.54 -0.29 9.52
N TYR A 21 -17.06 0.92 9.25
CA TYR A 21 -17.90 2.02 8.78
C TYR A 21 -18.64 1.65 7.49
N HIS A 22 -17.94 1.14 6.49
CA HIS A 22 -18.59 0.80 5.21
C HIS A 22 -19.52 -0.41 5.33
N LEU A 23 -19.21 -1.40 6.19
CA LEU A 23 -20.16 -2.48 6.49
C LEU A 23 -21.47 -1.93 7.06
N THR A 24 -21.42 -0.91 7.93
CA THR A 24 -22.64 -0.26 8.40
C THR A 24 -23.41 0.49 7.31
N LEU A 25 -22.71 1.09 6.33
CA LEU A 25 -23.36 1.71 5.17
C LEU A 25 -24.06 0.69 4.25
N GLU A 26 -23.49 -0.51 4.13
CA GLU A 26 -24.08 -1.65 3.41
C GLU A 26 -25.17 -2.38 4.24
N GLY A 27 -25.57 -1.82 5.39
CA GLY A 27 -26.67 -2.30 6.22
C GLY A 27 -26.29 -3.39 7.23
N TRP A 28 -25.02 -3.75 7.37
CA TRP A 28 -24.56 -4.65 8.42
C TRP A 28 -24.31 -3.88 9.71
N THR A 29 -25.36 -3.81 10.55
CA THR A 29 -25.32 -3.10 11.84
C THR A 29 -24.94 -4.00 13.01
N ASP A 30 -25.14 -5.32 12.88
CA ASP A 30 -24.65 -6.34 13.82
C ASP A 30 -23.15 -6.63 13.59
N ALA A 31 -22.34 -5.58 13.80
CA ALA A 31 -20.91 -5.56 13.52
C ALA A 31 -20.13 -5.14 14.77
N VAL A 32 -19.10 -5.90 15.10
CA VAL A 32 -18.25 -5.67 16.28
C VAL A 32 -16.82 -5.41 15.84
N LEU A 33 -16.20 -4.34 16.33
CA LEU A 33 -14.76 -4.14 16.25
C LEU A 33 -14.10 -4.41 17.60
N LEU A 34 -13.05 -5.22 17.58
CA LEU A 34 -12.20 -5.53 18.73
C LEU A 34 -10.82 -4.89 18.52
N GLU A 35 -10.45 -3.99 19.42
CA GLU A 35 -9.16 -3.31 19.42
C GLU A 35 -8.39 -3.70 20.69
N ARG A 36 -7.14 -4.14 20.49
CA ARG A 36 -6.25 -4.62 21.56
C ARG A 36 -6.03 -3.56 22.62
N ASN A 37 -5.77 -2.32 22.21
CA ASN A 37 -5.45 -1.19 23.09
C ASN A 37 -6.45 -0.05 22.82
N GLU A 38 -5.93 1.10 22.40
CA GLU A 38 -6.68 2.25 21.95
C GLU A 38 -6.84 2.27 20.43
N LEU A 39 -7.91 2.94 19.95
CA LEU A 39 -8.05 3.17 18.52
C LEU A 39 -6.81 3.89 18.00
N THR A 40 -6.37 3.55 16.80
CA THR A 40 -5.17 4.07 16.14
C THR A 40 -3.82 3.66 16.75
N SER A 41 -3.79 2.86 17.82
CA SER A 41 -2.58 2.53 18.59
C SER A 41 -1.46 1.79 17.81
N GLY A 42 -1.77 1.27 16.62
CA GLY A 42 -0.79 0.73 15.66
C GLY A 42 -0.10 1.81 14.81
N THR A 43 0.07 1.57 13.51
CA THR A 43 0.74 2.52 12.60
C THR A 43 -0.01 3.85 12.41
N THR A 44 -1.33 3.84 12.64
CA THR A 44 -2.21 4.94 12.23
C THR A 44 -1.89 6.28 12.91
N TRP A 45 -1.64 6.29 14.23
CA TRP A 45 -1.45 7.53 14.98
C TRP A 45 -0.20 8.33 14.57
N HIS A 46 0.86 7.62 14.14
CA HIS A 46 2.14 8.23 13.74
C HIS A 46 2.28 8.34 12.22
N SER A 47 1.18 8.23 11.47
CA SER A 47 1.22 8.41 10.03
C SER A 47 1.58 9.85 9.66
N ALA A 48 2.38 10.03 8.60
CA ALA A 48 2.55 11.34 7.98
C ALA A 48 1.24 11.88 7.36
N ALA A 49 0.22 11.03 7.26
CA ALA A 49 -1.19 11.35 6.98
C ALA A 49 -1.43 12.19 5.72
N GLN A 50 -0.63 11.90 4.70
CA GLN A 50 -0.84 12.40 3.36
C GLN A 50 -2.09 11.75 2.74
N CYS A 51 -2.90 12.56 2.05
CA CYS A 51 -4.05 12.16 1.25
C CYS A 51 -3.76 12.37 -0.24
N PRO A 52 -2.89 11.52 -0.84
CA PRO A 52 -2.55 11.64 -2.24
C PRO A 52 -3.70 11.21 -3.16
N SER A 53 -3.88 11.95 -4.24
CA SER A 53 -4.78 11.70 -5.37
C SER A 53 -4.12 10.82 -6.44
N LEU A 54 -2.84 11.07 -6.73
CA LEU A 54 -2.08 10.43 -7.81
C LEU A 54 -1.72 8.98 -7.51
N ALA A 55 -2.18 8.05 -8.33
CA ALA A 55 -1.85 6.63 -8.26
C ALA A 55 -1.36 6.08 -9.61
N PHE A 56 -0.77 4.89 -9.58
CA PHE A 56 -0.08 4.30 -10.74
C PHE A 56 -0.95 3.40 -11.61
N ASN A 57 -2.17 3.09 -11.17
CA ASN A 57 -3.11 2.25 -11.90
C ASN A 57 -4.56 2.66 -11.65
N GLN A 58 -5.46 2.11 -12.46
CA GLN A 58 -6.87 2.46 -12.48
C GLN A 58 -7.57 2.31 -11.12
N LEU A 59 -7.45 1.13 -10.50
CA LEU A 59 -8.15 0.88 -9.23
C LEU A 59 -7.61 1.77 -8.11
N LEU A 60 -6.29 1.98 -7.99
CA LEU A 60 -5.74 2.86 -6.96
C LEU A 60 -6.18 4.33 -7.16
N LEU A 61 -6.32 4.79 -8.41
CA LEU A 61 -6.87 6.12 -8.72
C LEU A 61 -8.33 6.24 -8.26
N LEU A 62 -9.17 5.23 -8.53
CA LEU A 62 -10.57 5.21 -8.09
C LEU A 62 -10.69 5.16 -6.57
N LEU A 63 -9.85 4.37 -5.90
CA LEU A 63 -9.82 4.26 -4.44
C LEU A 63 -9.47 5.60 -3.79
N ARG A 64 -8.48 6.31 -4.32
CA ARG A 64 -8.05 7.64 -3.82
C ARG A 64 -9.10 8.71 -4.08
N ASP A 65 -9.69 8.72 -5.27
CA ASP A 65 -10.77 9.66 -5.60
C ASP A 65 -11.97 9.50 -4.66
N TYR A 66 -12.40 8.25 -4.41
CA TYR A 66 -13.42 7.97 -3.41
C TYR A 66 -12.99 8.39 -1.99
N THR A 67 -11.76 8.07 -1.60
CA THR A 67 -11.22 8.37 -0.26
C THR A 67 -11.21 9.88 0.00
N ILE A 68 -10.75 10.69 -0.95
CA ILE A 68 -10.75 12.15 -0.84
C ILE A 68 -12.17 12.69 -0.68
N LYS A 69 -13.13 12.19 -1.48
CA LYS A 69 -14.54 12.58 -1.39
C LYS A 69 -15.14 12.26 -0.01
N LEU A 70 -14.89 11.04 0.49
CA LEU A 70 -15.33 10.61 1.82
C LEU A 70 -14.72 11.49 2.91
N TYR A 71 -13.42 11.76 2.85
CA TYR A 71 -12.73 12.52 3.90
C TYR A 71 -13.18 13.99 3.92
N LYS A 72 -13.47 14.56 2.75
CA LYS A 72 -14.10 15.87 2.63
C LYS A 72 -15.50 15.89 3.26
N GLU A 73 -16.30 14.85 3.04
CA GLU A 73 -17.62 14.72 3.66
C GLU A 73 -17.53 14.59 5.19
N LEU A 74 -16.58 13.80 5.69
CA LEU A 74 -16.34 13.66 7.13
C LEU A 74 -15.89 14.99 7.76
N ALA A 75 -15.00 15.72 7.09
CA ALA A 75 -14.54 17.05 7.53
C ALA A 75 -15.64 18.12 7.52
N ALA A 76 -16.65 17.97 6.67
CA ALA A 76 -17.80 18.87 6.62
C ALA A 76 -18.84 18.61 7.71
N ASP A 77 -18.69 17.56 8.54
CA ASP A 77 -19.62 17.23 9.61
C ASP A 77 -19.47 18.19 10.80
N PRO A 78 -20.42 19.12 11.04
CA PRO A 78 -20.27 20.11 12.10
C PRO A 78 -20.37 19.49 13.50
N ALA A 79 -20.94 18.29 13.63
CA ALA A 79 -21.02 17.58 14.90
C ALA A 79 -19.72 16.86 15.25
N TYR A 80 -18.85 16.62 14.26
CA TYR A 80 -17.57 15.95 14.43
C TYR A 80 -16.52 16.54 13.48
N PRO A 81 -16.11 17.81 13.67
CA PRO A 81 -15.14 18.45 12.78
C PRO A 81 -13.79 17.74 12.88
N ILE A 82 -13.21 17.40 11.73
CA ILE A 82 -11.86 16.85 11.65
C ILE A 82 -10.93 17.81 10.91
N ASN A 83 -9.67 17.86 11.33
CA ASN A 83 -8.66 18.68 10.68
C ASN A 83 -8.22 18.01 9.38
N TYR A 84 -8.80 18.47 8.26
CA TYR A 84 -8.41 18.05 6.93
C TYR A 84 -8.02 19.28 6.10
N HIS A 85 -6.72 19.40 5.80
CA HIS A 85 -6.20 20.41 4.88
C HIS A 85 -6.39 19.94 3.42
N HIS A 86 -7.65 19.79 3.02
CA HIS A 86 -8.03 19.39 1.67
C HIS A 86 -7.62 20.46 0.64
N ALA A 87 -7.21 20.00 -0.55
CA ALA A 87 -6.85 20.83 -1.68
C ALA A 87 -5.78 21.89 -1.39
N THR A 88 -4.76 21.49 -0.62
CA THR A 88 -3.51 22.27 -0.51
C THR A 88 -2.56 21.98 -1.68
N GLY A 89 -2.90 20.95 -2.47
CA GLY A 89 -2.21 20.55 -3.67
C GLY A 89 -0.98 19.70 -3.39
N GLY A 90 -0.58 18.95 -4.40
CA GLY A 90 0.53 18.02 -4.33
C GLY A 90 1.23 17.90 -5.66
N MET A 91 2.56 17.97 -5.62
CA MET A 91 3.40 17.79 -6.79
C MET A 91 4.36 16.63 -6.63
N ARG A 92 4.55 15.90 -7.73
CA ARG A 92 5.64 14.95 -7.89
C ARG A 92 6.66 15.50 -8.88
N LEU A 93 7.90 15.65 -8.42
CA LEU A 93 8.97 16.27 -9.21
C LEU A 93 9.45 15.33 -10.31
N LEU A 94 9.57 15.83 -11.53
CA LEU A 94 10.04 15.10 -12.70
C LEU A 94 11.42 15.62 -13.09
N THR A 95 12.42 14.75 -13.12
CA THR A 95 13.85 15.11 -13.20
C THR A 95 14.59 14.31 -14.27
N SER A 96 13.87 13.49 -15.04
CA SER A 96 14.39 12.67 -16.13
C SER A 96 13.30 12.49 -17.18
N GLN A 97 13.67 12.11 -18.41
CA GLN A 97 12.70 11.80 -19.46
C GLN A 97 11.79 10.64 -19.05
N THR A 98 12.32 9.61 -18.40
CA THR A 98 11.54 8.49 -17.88
C THR A 98 10.42 8.94 -16.93
N HIS A 99 10.67 9.93 -16.06
CA HIS A 99 9.63 10.49 -15.18
C HIS A 99 8.54 11.26 -15.97
N LEU A 100 8.90 11.89 -17.09
CA LEU A 100 7.93 12.57 -17.97
C LEU A 100 7.05 11.57 -18.71
N ASP A 101 7.65 10.55 -19.32
CA ASP A 101 6.92 9.47 -20.01
C ASP A 101 5.95 8.77 -19.03
N GLU A 102 6.48 8.53 -17.83
CA GLU A 102 5.81 8.53 -16.53
C GLU A 102 4.47 9.24 -16.42
N ALA A 103 4.61 10.54 -16.19
CA ALA A 103 3.51 11.42 -15.96
C ALA A 103 2.48 11.32 -17.09
N HIS A 104 2.93 11.23 -18.35
CA HIS A 104 2.05 11.07 -19.50
C HIS A 104 1.24 9.77 -19.47
N HIS A 105 1.86 8.65 -19.10
CA HIS A 105 1.14 7.38 -18.93
C HIS A 105 0.03 7.50 -17.87
N ILE A 106 0.38 8.01 -16.69
CA ILE A 106 -0.57 8.21 -15.57
C ILE A 106 -1.71 9.16 -15.97
N MET A 107 -1.38 10.29 -16.61
CA MET A 107 -2.36 11.26 -17.09
C MET A 107 -3.32 10.65 -18.11
N SER A 108 -2.82 9.78 -19.00
CA SER A 108 -3.64 9.07 -19.98
C SER A 108 -4.64 8.12 -19.30
N VAL A 109 -4.17 7.31 -18.33
CA VAL A 109 -5.04 6.41 -17.56
C VAL A 109 -6.08 7.21 -16.76
N ALA A 110 -5.65 8.29 -16.08
CA ALA A 110 -6.53 9.16 -15.30
C ALA A 110 -7.62 9.80 -16.15
N LYS A 111 -7.28 10.28 -17.36
CA LYS A 111 -8.23 10.88 -18.30
C LYS A 111 -9.33 9.88 -18.69
N GLY A 112 -9.00 8.60 -18.84
CA GLY A 112 -9.97 7.53 -19.09
C GLY A 112 -10.98 7.33 -17.95
N LEU A 113 -10.65 7.78 -16.73
CA LEU A 113 -11.49 7.72 -15.54
C LEU A 113 -12.20 9.06 -15.23
N GLY A 114 -12.04 10.06 -16.09
CA GLY A 114 -12.54 11.42 -15.83
C GLY A 114 -11.77 12.16 -14.73
N LEU A 115 -10.58 11.69 -14.37
CA LEU A 115 -9.67 12.36 -13.45
C LEU A 115 -8.68 13.22 -14.24
N ARG A 116 -8.33 14.39 -13.70
CA ARG A 116 -7.39 15.31 -14.33
C ARG A 116 -6.20 15.56 -13.42
N PHE A 117 -5.03 15.50 -14.02
CA PHE A 117 -3.77 15.99 -13.47
C PHE A 117 -3.20 17.00 -14.44
N ASP A 118 -2.46 17.98 -13.95
CA ASP A 118 -1.78 18.96 -14.78
C ASP A 118 -0.26 18.73 -14.74
N LEU A 119 0.41 19.11 -15.81
CA LEU A 119 1.87 19.11 -15.89
C LEU A 119 2.33 20.55 -15.76
N LEU A 120 2.95 20.87 -14.63
CA LEU A 120 3.48 22.20 -14.37
C LEU A 120 4.89 22.32 -14.96
N ASP A 121 5.17 23.47 -15.56
CA ASP A 121 6.54 23.86 -15.83
C ASP A 121 7.30 24.17 -14.52
N VAL A 122 8.60 24.37 -14.65
CA VAL A 122 9.47 24.62 -13.51
C VAL A 122 9.15 25.94 -12.79
N ALA A 123 8.75 26.99 -13.52
CA ALA A 123 8.43 28.29 -12.94
C ALA A 123 7.10 28.23 -12.16
N GLU A 124 6.09 27.55 -12.71
CA GLU A 124 4.81 27.29 -12.06
C GLU A 124 5.00 26.48 -10.77
N ALA A 125 5.77 25.39 -10.81
CA ALA A 125 6.04 24.56 -9.64
C ALA A 125 6.71 25.36 -8.49
N ARG A 126 7.68 26.22 -8.82
CA ARG A 126 8.34 27.11 -7.84
C ARG A 126 7.43 28.21 -7.32
N SER A 127 6.54 28.74 -8.15
CA SER A 127 5.58 29.75 -7.74
C SER A 127 4.66 29.20 -6.64
N LEU A 128 4.20 27.96 -6.82
CA LEU A 128 3.37 27.25 -5.84
C LEU A 128 4.15 26.85 -4.59
N ASN A 129 5.35 26.30 -4.73
CA ASN A 129 6.20 25.94 -3.60
C ASN A 129 7.59 26.59 -3.69
N PRO A 130 7.77 27.80 -3.11
CA PRO A 130 9.03 28.55 -3.24
C PRO A 130 10.18 27.99 -2.39
N LEU A 131 9.92 26.97 -1.56
CA LEU A 131 10.98 26.27 -0.82
C LEU A 131 11.84 25.41 -1.74
N LEU A 132 11.33 25.10 -2.94
CA LEU A 132 12.02 24.26 -3.91
C LEU A 132 13.15 25.00 -4.62
N ASP A 133 14.32 24.40 -4.55
CA ASP A 133 15.33 24.56 -5.58
C ASP A 133 14.89 23.78 -6.82
N ALA A 134 14.99 24.37 -8.01
CA ALA A 134 14.52 23.77 -9.24
C ALA A 134 15.61 23.13 -10.11
N ARG A 135 16.87 23.11 -9.67
CA ARG A 135 17.97 22.55 -10.46
C ARG A 135 17.68 21.09 -10.84
N GLY A 136 17.86 20.79 -12.13
CA GLY A 136 17.59 19.46 -12.70
C GLY A 136 16.12 19.03 -12.74
N MET A 137 15.16 19.91 -12.46
CA MET A 137 13.75 19.63 -12.73
C MET A 137 13.44 19.86 -14.21
N LEU A 138 12.62 18.98 -14.78
CA LEU A 138 12.05 19.13 -16.11
C LEU A 138 10.61 19.67 -16.04
N ALA A 139 9.83 19.17 -15.09
CA ALA A 139 8.44 19.55 -14.84
C ALA A 139 8.00 19.03 -13.46
N ALA A 140 6.74 19.25 -13.10
CA ALA A 140 6.10 18.60 -11.96
C ALA A 140 4.69 18.11 -12.32
N LEU A 141 4.38 16.86 -11.96
CA LEU A 141 3.02 16.34 -12.09
C LEU A 141 2.19 16.80 -10.88
N TRP A 142 1.07 17.47 -11.14
CA TRP A 142 0.30 18.23 -10.17
C TRP A 142 -1.15 17.73 -10.05
N ASP A 143 -1.65 17.72 -8.81
CA ASP A 143 -3.07 17.66 -8.49
C ASP A 143 -3.38 18.71 -7.42
N ASP A 144 -4.44 19.48 -7.63
CA ASP A 144 -4.92 20.49 -6.70
C ASP A 144 -5.71 19.89 -5.53
N ARG A 145 -6.20 18.65 -5.65
CA ARG A 145 -7.02 17.95 -4.64
C ARG A 145 -6.22 17.32 -3.50
N ASP A 146 -4.90 17.17 -3.68
CA ASP A 146 -4.00 16.62 -2.67
C ASP A 146 -4.10 17.40 -1.34
N GLY A 147 -3.77 16.73 -0.24
CA GLY A 147 -3.70 17.36 1.06
C GLY A 147 -3.25 16.42 2.17
N ASP A 148 -3.47 16.85 3.42
CA ASP A 148 -3.13 16.08 4.61
C ASP A 148 -4.23 16.19 5.67
N ILE A 149 -4.37 15.14 6.47
CA ILE A 149 -5.46 14.97 7.43
C ILE A 149 -4.91 14.58 8.80
N ASP A 150 -5.61 14.90 9.89
CA ASP A 150 -5.31 14.31 11.19
C ASP A 150 -5.80 12.84 11.21
N PRO A 151 -4.89 11.85 11.30
CA PRO A 151 -5.26 10.44 11.17
C PRO A 151 -6.07 9.94 12.38
N ALA A 152 -5.85 10.52 13.57
CA ALA A 152 -6.57 10.14 14.77
C ALA A 152 -8.02 10.65 14.71
N GLN A 153 -8.22 11.90 14.34
CA GLN A 153 -9.55 12.51 14.18
C GLN A 153 -10.35 11.81 13.08
N LEU A 154 -9.71 11.48 11.95
CA LEU A 154 -10.33 10.69 10.88
C LEU A 154 -10.87 9.35 11.42
N CYS A 155 -10.03 8.60 12.14
CA CYS A 155 -10.43 7.31 12.70
C CYS A 155 -11.57 7.45 13.72
N GLN A 156 -11.54 8.49 14.54
CA GLN A 156 -12.63 8.74 15.48
C GLN A 156 -13.93 9.15 14.79
N ALA A 157 -13.88 9.89 13.68
CA ALA A 157 -15.07 10.21 12.88
C ALA A 157 -15.72 8.94 12.30
N LEU A 158 -14.90 8.04 11.74
CA LEU A 158 -15.36 6.72 11.27
C LEU A 158 -15.97 5.91 12.43
N ALA A 159 -15.31 5.87 13.59
CA ALA A 159 -15.80 5.17 14.77
C ALA A 159 -17.14 5.74 15.27
N ALA A 160 -17.28 7.07 15.31
CA ALA A 160 -18.50 7.75 15.74
C ALA A 160 -19.67 7.45 14.81
N ARG A 161 -19.46 7.52 13.50
CA ARG A 161 -20.49 7.17 12.50
C ARG A 161 -20.88 5.70 12.55
N SER A 162 -19.90 4.80 12.70
CA SER A 162 -20.15 3.37 12.85
C SER A 162 -21.02 3.06 14.08
N ARG A 163 -20.70 3.67 15.23
CA ARG A 163 -21.51 3.54 16.46
C ARG A 163 -22.91 4.09 16.31
N LYS A 164 -23.05 5.25 15.66
CA LYS A 164 -24.36 5.87 15.36
C LYS A 164 -25.22 4.96 14.47
N ALA A 165 -24.58 4.20 13.58
CA ALA A 165 -25.25 3.22 12.73
C ALA A 165 -25.50 1.85 13.42
N GLY A 166 -25.07 1.67 14.67
CA GLY A 166 -25.38 0.48 15.48
C GLY A 166 -24.21 -0.46 15.75
N ALA A 167 -23.04 -0.24 15.14
CA ALA A 167 -21.87 -1.09 15.38
C ALA A 167 -21.31 -0.95 16.81
N ALA A 168 -20.81 -2.04 17.37
CA ALA A 168 -20.12 -2.05 18.66
C ALA A 168 -18.60 -1.94 18.46
N ILE A 169 -17.93 -1.16 19.30
CA ILE A 169 -16.47 -1.01 19.29
C ILE A 169 -15.94 -1.23 20.70
N HIS A 170 -15.15 -2.29 20.88
CA HIS A 170 -14.53 -2.67 22.15
C HIS A 170 -13.02 -2.41 22.09
N ARG A 171 -12.59 -1.35 22.76
CA ARG A 171 -11.17 -1.04 23.03
C ARG A 171 -10.65 -1.88 24.19
N ASN A 172 -9.33 -1.96 24.34
CA ASN A 172 -8.65 -2.69 25.42
C ASN A 172 -9.17 -4.13 25.54
N THR A 173 -9.36 -4.76 24.38
CA THR A 173 -9.99 -6.07 24.21
C THR A 173 -9.16 -6.89 23.22
N PRO A 174 -7.96 -7.36 23.65
CA PRO A 174 -7.12 -8.24 22.83
C PRO A 174 -7.88 -9.52 22.44
N VAL A 175 -7.81 -9.87 21.17
CA VAL A 175 -8.19 -11.21 20.71
C VAL A 175 -7.09 -12.18 21.09
N THR A 176 -7.45 -13.23 21.84
CA THR A 176 -6.53 -14.25 22.37
C THR A 176 -6.76 -15.64 21.76
N GLY A 177 -7.85 -15.81 21.01
CA GLY A 177 -8.12 -17.05 20.28
C GLY A 177 -9.07 -16.81 19.11
N VAL A 178 -8.81 -17.48 18.00
CA VAL A 178 -9.65 -17.45 16.80
C VAL A 178 -9.78 -18.88 16.28
N ARG A 179 -11.01 -19.38 16.11
CA ARG A 179 -11.22 -20.73 15.59
C ARG A 179 -12.48 -20.79 14.73
N GLN A 180 -12.38 -21.39 13.56
CA GLN A 180 -13.55 -21.68 12.73
C GLN A 180 -14.26 -22.94 13.22
N HIS A 181 -15.59 -22.87 13.35
CA HIS A 181 -16.47 -24.00 13.60
C HIS A 181 -16.79 -24.76 12.32
N ALA A 182 -17.26 -26.01 12.45
CA ALA A 182 -17.59 -26.86 11.31
C ALA A 182 -18.72 -26.30 10.41
N ASN A 183 -19.61 -25.47 10.97
CA ASN A 183 -20.66 -24.77 10.23
C ASN A 183 -20.14 -23.57 9.41
N GLY A 184 -18.88 -23.18 9.61
CA GLY A 184 -18.21 -22.04 8.95
C GLY A 184 -18.19 -20.75 9.76
N GLU A 185 -18.86 -20.69 10.92
CA GLU A 185 -18.80 -19.52 11.82
C GLU A 185 -17.47 -19.46 12.57
N TRP A 186 -17.14 -18.29 13.08
CA TRP A 186 -15.91 -17.96 13.77
C TRP A 186 -16.15 -17.76 15.26
N LYS A 187 -15.38 -18.47 16.09
CA LYS A 187 -15.29 -18.20 17.52
C LYS A 187 -14.12 -17.26 17.78
N VAL A 188 -14.40 -16.05 18.23
CA VAL A 188 -13.40 -15.04 18.58
C VAL A 188 -13.38 -14.86 20.10
N THR A 189 -12.29 -15.25 20.74
CA THR A 189 -12.11 -15.24 22.19
C THR A 189 -11.26 -14.05 22.63
N THR A 190 -11.69 -13.40 23.70
CA THR A 190 -11.02 -12.28 24.37
C THR A 190 -11.01 -12.54 25.89
N ASP A 191 -10.34 -11.71 26.66
CA ASP A 191 -10.40 -11.71 28.13
C ASP A 191 -11.77 -11.28 28.69
N ARG A 192 -12.60 -10.64 27.87
CA ARG A 192 -13.93 -10.11 28.24
C ARG A 192 -15.09 -10.96 27.73
N GLY A 193 -14.80 -12.12 27.15
CA GLY A 193 -15.80 -13.05 26.65
C GLY A 193 -15.48 -13.58 25.26
N THR A 194 -16.45 -14.25 24.66
CA THR A 194 -16.32 -14.83 23.32
C THR A 194 -17.49 -14.40 22.46
N ILE A 195 -17.21 -14.12 21.20
CA ILE A 195 -18.19 -13.78 20.17
C ILE A 195 -18.18 -14.88 19.11
N THR A 196 -19.34 -15.42 18.78
CA THR A 196 -19.55 -16.25 17.58
C THR A 196 -19.92 -15.33 16.43
N ALA A 197 -19.25 -15.42 15.28
CA ALA A 197 -19.51 -14.56 14.14
C ALA A 197 -19.59 -15.29 12.80
N GLU A 198 -20.47 -14.85 11.90
CA GLU A 198 -20.56 -15.44 10.55
C GLU A 198 -19.33 -15.11 9.71
N HIS A 199 -18.75 -13.92 9.92
CA HIS A 199 -17.58 -13.40 9.22
C HIS A 199 -16.51 -12.83 10.16
N LEU A 200 -15.26 -12.91 9.73
CA LEU A 200 -14.09 -12.33 10.40
C LEU A 200 -13.34 -11.41 9.43
N VAL A 201 -13.07 -10.17 9.83
CA VAL A 201 -12.17 -9.25 9.12
C VAL A 201 -10.90 -9.06 9.94
N VAL A 202 -9.76 -9.40 9.36
CA VAL A 202 -8.43 -9.24 9.97
C VAL A 202 -7.82 -7.93 9.48
N ALA A 203 -7.63 -6.96 10.36
CA ALA A 203 -7.07 -5.64 10.10
C ALA A 203 -6.00 -5.26 11.15
N ALA A 204 -5.11 -6.20 11.45
CA ALA A 204 -4.22 -6.16 12.61
C ALA A 204 -2.85 -5.48 12.36
N GLY A 205 -2.68 -4.79 11.23
CA GLY A 205 -1.50 -3.97 10.93
C GLY A 205 -0.18 -4.76 11.03
N TYR A 206 0.84 -4.19 11.67
CA TYR A 206 2.14 -4.83 11.87
C TYR A 206 2.10 -6.08 12.78
N ARG A 207 0.98 -6.33 13.49
CA ARG A 207 0.78 -7.53 14.32
C ARG A 207 -0.04 -8.61 13.62
N VAL A 208 -0.28 -8.51 12.31
CA VAL A 208 -1.14 -9.44 11.57
C VAL A 208 -0.74 -10.91 11.76
N ASN A 209 0.56 -11.22 11.85
CA ASN A 209 1.02 -12.60 12.03
C ASN A 209 0.86 -13.14 13.46
N GLU A 210 0.69 -12.29 14.47
CA GLU A 210 0.25 -12.76 15.80
C GLU A 210 -1.17 -13.32 15.74
N LEU A 211 -2.07 -12.64 15.01
CA LEU A 211 -3.44 -13.13 14.78
C LEU A 211 -3.47 -14.30 13.78
N GLY A 212 -2.60 -14.28 12.77
CA GLY A 212 -2.40 -15.39 11.83
C GLY A 212 -2.03 -16.69 12.56
N ALA A 213 -1.10 -16.62 13.51
CA ALA A 213 -0.69 -17.77 14.31
C ALA A 213 -1.86 -18.40 15.09
N LEU A 214 -2.80 -17.60 15.61
CA LEU A 214 -4.01 -18.11 16.28
C LEU A 214 -4.93 -18.89 15.32
N MET A 215 -4.88 -18.60 14.02
CA MET A 215 -5.64 -19.27 12.97
C MET A 215 -4.84 -20.38 12.26
N GLY A 216 -3.56 -20.55 12.58
CA GLY A 216 -2.66 -21.50 11.91
C GLY A 216 -2.30 -21.11 10.47
N ILE A 217 -2.23 -19.80 10.18
CA ILE A 217 -1.82 -19.28 8.88
C ILE A 217 -0.77 -18.16 9.03
N ASP A 218 0.05 -17.98 8.00
CA ASP A 218 0.97 -16.86 7.88
C ASP A 218 0.47 -15.90 6.79
N TYR A 219 0.49 -14.61 7.09
CA TYR A 219 0.31 -13.56 6.10
C TYR A 219 1.67 -13.21 5.51
N PRO A 220 1.78 -13.06 4.17
CA PRO A 220 2.99 -12.61 3.50
C PRO A 220 3.15 -11.09 3.71
N VAL A 221 3.27 -10.67 4.97
CA VAL A 221 3.35 -9.29 5.43
C VAL A 221 4.49 -9.17 6.44
N VAL A 222 5.37 -8.20 6.21
CA VAL A 222 6.47 -7.79 7.10
C VAL A 222 6.35 -6.29 7.33
N ALA A 223 6.76 -5.81 8.50
CA ALA A 223 6.84 -4.38 8.76
C ALA A 223 8.24 -3.84 8.46
N MET A 224 8.32 -2.62 7.96
CA MET A 224 9.54 -1.85 7.76
C MET A 224 9.54 -0.66 8.71
N GLU A 225 10.70 -0.31 9.25
CA GLU A 225 10.90 0.98 9.93
C GLU A 225 10.87 2.11 8.88
N HIS A 226 10.13 3.17 9.17
CA HIS A 226 10.10 4.36 8.34
C HIS A 226 10.22 5.62 9.17
N MET A 227 11.09 6.53 8.70
CA MET A 227 11.38 7.77 9.40
C MET A 227 10.90 9.00 8.65
N TYR A 228 10.32 9.92 9.42
CA TYR A 228 10.23 11.31 9.06
C TYR A 228 10.67 12.17 10.24
N PHE A 229 11.08 13.41 9.94
CA PHE A 229 11.31 14.42 10.95
C PHE A 229 10.41 15.62 10.75
N ILE A 230 10.16 16.35 11.84
CA ILE A 230 9.44 17.61 11.84
C ILE A 230 10.45 18.70 12.16
N THR A 231 10.46 19.77 11.38
CA THR A 231 11.35 20.91 11.59
C THR A 231 10.80 21.91 12.59
N ASP A 232 11.67 22.78 13.08
CA ASP A 232 11.27 24.07 13.64
C ASP A 232 10.61 24.97 12.57
N ASP A 233 10.12 26.12 13.02
CA ASP A 233 9.51 27.12 12.15
C ASP A 233 10.52 27.59 11.09
N ILE A 234 10.08 27.61 9.83
CA ILE A 234 10.87 28.04 8.69
C ILE A 234 10.47 29.49 8.36
N PRO A 235 11.40 30.45 8.29
CA PRO A 235 11.08 31.87 8.07
C PRO A 235 10.17 32.13 6.86
N GLN A 236 10.39 31.40 5.77
CA GLN A 236 9.60 31.49 4.53
C GLN A 236 8.15 31.00 4.71
N LEU A 237 7.84 30.20 5.73
CA LEU A 237 6.51 29.68 6.03
C LEU A 237 5.79 30.48 7.13
N VAL A 238 6.55 31.07 8.06
CA VAL A 238 5.99 31.95 9.10
C VAL A 238 5.23 33.11 8.48
N SER A 239 5.81 33.74 7.45
CA SER A 239 5.24 34.90 6.75
C SER A 239 4.08 34.58 5.80
N ARG A 240 3.79 33.31 5.55
CA ARG A 240 2.70 32.88 4.63
C ARG A 240 1.38 32.67 5.36
N THR A 241 0.30 33.03 4.67
CA THR A 241 -1.08 32.79 5.10
C THR A 241 -1.62 31.46 4.55
N ASP A 242 -1.18 31.07 3.36
CA ASP A 242 -1.50 29.82 2.69
C ASP A 242 -0.49 28.72 3.04
N ARG A 243 -0.89 27.45 2.84
CA ARG A 243 0.02 26.31 2.98
C ARG A 243 0.74 26.06 1.68
N VAL A 244 2.03 25.72 1.74
CA VAL A 244 2.75 25.25 0.56
C VAL A 244 2.28 23.85 0.19
N PRO A 245 2.15 23.54 -1.11
CA PRO A 245 1.76 22.23 -1.56
C PRO A 245 2.77 21.15 -1.18
N MET A 246 2.29 19.93 -1.07
CA MET A 246 3.10 18.76 -0.76
C MET A 246 4.06 18.45 -1.91
N VAL A 247 5.25 17.94 -1.59
CA VAL A 247 6.24 17.56 -2.60
C VAL A 247 6.64 16.12 -2.41
N ARG A 248 6.73 15.39 -3.52
CA ARG A 248 7.35 14.06 -3.59
C ARG A 248 8.48 14.15 -4.60
N CYS A 249 9.70 13.82 -4.18
CA CYS A 249 10.88 13.84 -5.04
C CYS A 249 11.42 12.42 -5.25
N PRO A 250 11.12 11.82 -6.41
CA PRO A 250 11.58 10.48 -6.74
C PRO A 250 13.08 10.29 -6.79
N ARG A 251 13.79 11.26 -7.37
CA ARG A 251 15.26 11.20 -7.50
C ARG A 251 15.94 11.14 -6.13
N ASP A 252 15.49 11.98 -5.21
CA ASP A 252 16.09 12.16 -3.89
C ASP A 252 15.41 11.32 -2.80
N THR A 253 14.40 10.53 -3.19
CA THR A 253 13.63 9.58 -2.38
C THR A 253 13.04 10.15 -1.09
N PHE A 254 12.42 11.34 -1.18
CA PHE A 254 11.75 11.96 -0.04
C PHE A 254 10.36 12.50 -0.39
N TYR A 255 9.55 12.73 0.64
CA TYR A 255 8.35 13.56 0.57
C TYR A 255 8.36 14.62 1.64
N MET A 256 7.60 15.69 1.43
CA MET A 256 7.32 16.69 2.44
C MET A 256 5.89 17.19 2.38
N ARG A 257 5.43 17.71 3.52
CA ARG A 257 4.26 18.56 3.62
C ARG A 257 4.50 19.64 4.68
N GLN A 258 3.76 20.72 4.62
CA GLN A 258 3.80 21.72 5.67
C GLN A 258 3.22 21.16 6.97
N GLU A 259 3.94 21.33 8.07
CA GLU A 259 3.51 21.02 9.44
C GLU A 259 3.59 22.30 10.26
N LYS A 260 2.43 22.89 10.58
CA LYS A 260 2.33 24.23 11.17
C LYS A 260 3.11 25.27 10.36
N LYS A 261 4.19 25.83 10.92
CA LYS A 261 5.08 26.80 10.27
C LYS A 261 6.44 26.19 9.89
N GLY A 262 6.60 24.88 10.00
CA GLY A 262 7.74 24.11 9.52
C GLY A 262 7.33 23.06 8.47
N LEU A 263 8.15 22.03 8.33
CA LEU A 263 7.91 20.89 7.44
C LEU A 263 7.89 19.58 8.21
N LEU A 264 7.08 18.64 7.74
CA LEU A 264 7.30 17.22 7.93
C LEU A 264 8.03 16.70 6.69
N VAL A 265 9.17 16.03 6.87
CA VAL A 265 9.99 15.47 5.79
C VAL A 265 10.23 13.99 6.05
N GLY A 266 9.68 13.12 5.20
CA GLY A 266 9.87 11.67 5.28
C GLY A 266 10.74 11.14 4.15
N ILE A 267 11.56 10.14 4.46
CA ILE A 267 12.68 9.72 3.61
C ILE A 267 12.66 8.21 3.48
N TYR A 268 12.94 7.72 2.28
CA TYR A 268 13.16 6.30 2.00
C TYR A 268 14.64 6.07 1.73
N GLU A 269 15.35 5.64 2.77
CA GLU A 269 16.77 5.35 2.75
C GLU A 269 17.10 3.94 2.22
N TYR A 270 18.32 3.76 1.72
CA TYR A 270 18.75 2.46 1.19
C TYR A 270 19.12 1.46 2.29
N ASP A 271 19.61 1.94 3.43
CA ASP A 271 19.93 1.11 4.59
C ASP A 271 18.68 0.87 5.46
N CYS A 272 17.55 0.55 4.83
CA CYS A 272 16.28 0.35 5.53
C CYS A 272 16.28 -0.91 6.40
N LYS A 273 15.41 -0.93 7.42
CA LYS A 273 15.32 -2.03 8.40
C LYS A 273 13.92 -2.60 8.47
N THR A 274 13.82 -3.92 8.59
CA THR A 274 12.58 -4.61 8.96
C THR A 274 12.29 -4.39 10.45
N PHE A 275 11.01 -4.34 10.82
CA PHE A 275 10.54 -4.26 12.19
C PHE A 275 9.91 -5.59 12.64
N GLY A 276 10.21 -6.00 13.88
CA GLY A 276 9.49 -7.08 14.55
C GLY A 276 9.84 -8.50 14.10
N MET A 277 10.92 -8.69 13.32
CA MET A 277 11.35 -10.01 12.84
C MET A 277 11.74 -10.97 13.99
N ASP A 278 12.29 -10.42 15.08
CA ASP A 278 12.65 -11.16 16.29
C ASP A 278 11.52 -11.16 17.35
N GLY A 279 10.30 -10.81 16.92
CA GLY A 279 9.15 -10.57 17.79
C GLY A 279 8.91 -9.09 18.06
N ILE A 280 7.69 -8.78 18.47
CA ILE A 280 7.25 -7.43 18.81
C ILE A 280 6.96 -7.41 20.29
N ASP A 281 7.53 -6.45 21.02
CA ASP A 281 7.23 -6.23 22.44
C ASP A 281 5.69 -6.23 22.64
N PRO A 282 5.14 -7.09 23.52
CA PRO A 282 3.71 -7.16 23.78
C PRO A 282 3.05 -5.82 24.15
N ASP A 283 3.83 -4.90 24.71
CA ASP A 283 3.40 -3.57 25.16
C ASP A 283 3.65 -2.47 24.10
N PHE A 284 4.19 -2.81 22.92
CA PHE A 284 4.38 -1.87 21.81
C PHE A 284 3.03 -1.42 21.23
N ALA A 285 2.52 -0.32 21.77
CA ALA A 285 1.28 0.35 21.38
C ALA A 285 1.45 1.85 21.60
N ASN A 286 1.02 2.67 20.64
CA ASN A 286 1.31 4.11 20.65
C ASN A 286 2.81 4.41 20.84
N ALA A 287 3.67 3.52 20.33
CA ALA A 287 5.10 3.53 20.51
C ALA A 287 5.82 3.72 19.17
N LEU A 288 7.06 4.19 19.24
CA LEU A 288 7.95 4.39 18.11
C LEU A 288 9.21 3.54 18.30
N CYS A 289 9.87 3.21 17.20
CA CYS A 289 11.22 2.66 17.23
C CYS A 289 12.19 3.77 17.67
N PRO A 290 13.39 3.42 18.16
CA PRO A 290 14.43 4.41 18.44
C PRO A 290 14.78 5.24 17.20
N ASP A 291 15.12 6.50 17.42
CA ASP A 291 15.58 7.39 16.36
C ASP A 291 16.90 6.89 15.75
N ASP A 292 17.01 6.93 14.42
CA ASP A 292 18.20 6.47 13.69
C ASP A 292 18.54 7.43 12.54
N LEU A 293 18.72 8.72 12.86
CA LEU A 293 19.03 9.76 11.88
C LEU A 293 20.32 9.48 11.08
N ASN A 294 21.26 8.72 11.65
CA ASN A 294 22.50 8.33 10.97
C ASN A 294 22.21 7.53 9.69
N ARG A 295 21.16 6.70 9.71
CA ARG A 295 20.69 5.93 8.54
C ARG A 295 20.23 6.81 7.38
N LEU A 296 19.79 8.04 7.69
CA LEU A 296 19.29 9.01 6.73
C LEU A 296 20.40 9.89 6.13
N LEU A 297 21.57 9.98 6.77
CA LEU A 297 22.68 10.85 6.36
C LEU A 297 23.07 10.73 4.88
N PRO A 298 23.17 9.51 4.28
CA PRO A 298 23.52 9.37 2.86
C PRO A 298 22.51 10.03 1.90
N LYS A 299 21.29 10.35 2.36
CA LYS A 299 20.25 11.02 1.58
C LYS A 299 20.14 12.52 1.89
N MET A 300 20.76 13.03 2.95
CA MET A 300 20.52 14.40 3.42
C MET A 300 21.01 15.46 2.45
N GLU A 301 22.22 15.30 1.90
CA GLU A 301 22.81 16.27 0.99
C GLU A 301 21.92 16.59 -0.23
N PRO A 302 21.48 15.61 -1.05
CA PRO A 302 20.59 15.91 -2.18
C PRO A 302 19.23 16.48 -1.76
N ILE A 303 18.72 16.12 -0.57
CA ILE A 303 17.49 16.68 -0.02
C ILE A 303 17.68 18.16 0.36
N PHE A 304 18.80 18.52 0.98
CA PHE A 304 19.14 19.91 1.28
C PHE A 304 19.41 20.74 0.02
N GLU A 305 19.91 20.13 -1.05
CA GLU A 305 19.98 20.81 -2.34
C GLU A 305 18.60 21.11 -2.90
N ARG A 306 17.64 20.17 -2.77
CA ARG A 306 16.27 20.32 -3.24
C ARG A 306 15.42 21.26 -2.38
N LEU A 307 15.65 21.27 -1.07
CA LEU A 307 14.98 22.10 -0.07
C LEU A 307 16.02 22.87 0.76
N PRO A 308 16.58 23.97 0.22
CA PRO A 308 17.65 24.72 0.90
C PRO A 308 17.29 25.23 2.30
N CYS A 309 16.00 25.46 2.59
CA CYS A 309 15.54 25.87 3.91
C CYS A 309 15.89 24.86 5.03
N LEU A 310 16.08 23.59 4.69
CA LEU A 310 16.44 22.54 5.65
C LEU A 310 17.89 22.64 6.15
N LYS A 311 18.75 23.43 5.50
CA LYS A 311 20.14 23.65 5.97
C LYS A 311 20.20 24.48 7.25
N GLU A 312 19.19 25.31 7.48
CA GLU A 312 19.13 26.24 8.61
C GLU A 312 18.03 25.83 9.61
N ALA A 313 17.03 25.06 9.17
CA ALA A 313 15.94 24.61 10.03
C ALA A 313 16.42 23.54 11.02
N GLY A 314 16.13 23.74 12.31
CA GLY A 314 16.33 22.73 13.34
C GLY A 314 15.36 21.56 13.18
N ILE A 315 15.74 20.37 13.68
CA ILE A 315 14.84 19.22 13.80
C ILE A 315 14.18 19.27 15.17
N LYS A 316 12.86 19.41 15.20
CA LYS A 316 12.05 19.48 16.40
C LYS A 316 11.74 18.10 16.99
N SER A 317 11.48 17.13 16.12
CA SER A 317 11.18 15.76 16.51
C SER A 317 11.41 14.79 15.37
N VAL A 318 11.74 13.55 15.70
CA VAL A 318 11.85 12.43 14.77
C VAL A 318 10.76 11.42 15.08
N VAL A 319 10.23 10.78 14.05
CA VAL A 319 9.28 9.70 14.16
C VAL A 319 9.83 8.53 13.37
N ASN A 320 10.19 7.45 14.05
CA ASN A 320 10.54 6.16 13.45
C ASN A 320 9.45 5.14 13.77
N GLY A 321 8.64 4.77 12.79
CA GLY A 321 7.46 3.94 13.02
C GLY A 321 7.35 2.74 12.07
N PRO A 322 6.73 1.63 12.49
CA PRO A 322 6.53 0.47 11.65
C PRO A 322 5.43 0.69 10.60
N ILE A 323 5.71 0.30 9.35
CA ILE A 323 4.76 0.30 8.22
C ILE A 323 4.74 -1.09 7.61
N SER A 324 3.54 -1.66 7.40
CA SER A 324 3.39 -3.00 6.83
C SER A 324 3.52 -3.03 5.30
N TYR A 325 4.33 -3.95 4.81
CA TYR A 325 4.54 -4.29 3.40
C TYR A 325 4.13 -5.74 3.19
N SER A 326 3.41 -6.03 2.10
CA SER A 326 3.28 -7.42 1.64
C SER A 326 4.48 -7.83 0.78
N SER A 327 4.53 -9.09 0.35
CA SER A 327 5.59 -9.61 -0.51
C SER A 327 5.68 -8.99 -1.91
N ASP A 328 4.72 -8.14 -2.30
CA ASP A 328 4.75 -7.31 -3.51
C ASP A 328 4.52 -5.82 -3.23
N ALA A 329 4.65 -5.41 -1.95
CA ALA A 329 4.33 -4.09 -1.40
C ALA A 329 2.87 -3.60 -1.57
N GLY A 330 2.01 -4.35 -2.28
CA GLY A 330 0.58 -4.05 -2.42
C GLY A 330 -0.22 -4.54 -1.21
N PRO A 331 -1.34 -3.90 -0.86
CA PRO A 331 -2.15 -4.35 0.25
C PRO A 331 -2.82 -5.70 -0.03
N LEU A 332 -3.26 -6.37 1.04
CA LEU A 332 -4.02 -7.61 1.02
C LEU A 332 -5.46 -7.31 1.47
N VAL A 333 -6.34 -6.99 0.53
CA VAL A 333 -7.74 -6.59 0.77
C VAL A 333 -8.68 -7.52 0.02
N GLY A 334 -9.41 -8.37 0.74
CA GLY A 334 -10.32 -9.35 0.13
C GLY A 334 -10.39 -10.67 0.89
N LYS A 335 -10.80 -11.75 0.20
CA LYS A 335 -10.99 -13.08 0.80
C LYS A 335 -9.65 -13.69 1.21
N GLN A 336 -9.54 -14.15 2.45
CA GLN A 336 -8.36 -14.85 2.93
C GLN A 336 -8.29 -16.26 2.32
N PRO A 337 -7.16 -16.67 1.70
CA PRO A 337 -7.07 -17.97 1.05
C PRO A 337 -7.21 -19.11 2.08
N GLY A 338 -7.98 -20.13 1.73
CA GLY A 338 -8.12 -21.35 2.55
C GLY A 338 -9.03 -21.23 3.78
N LEU A 339 -9.57 -20.03 4.07
CA LEU A 339 -10.45 -19.80 5.21
C LEU A 339 -11.81 -19.25 4.75
N ARG A 340 -12.90 -19.96 5.07
CA ARG A 340 -14.26 -19.54 4.68
C ARG A 340 -14.67 -18.30 5.49
N ASN A 341 -15.27 -17.31 4.85
CA ASN A 341 -15.77 -16.10 5.51
C ASN A 341 -14.72 -15.31 6.34
N CYS A 342 -13.43 -15.53 6.08
CA CYS A 342 -12.34 -14.74 6.63
C CYS A 342 -11.85 -13.75 5.56
N TRP A 343 -11.62 -12.52 5.97
CA TRP A 343 -11.29 -11.41 5.09
C TRP A 343 -10.05 -10.70 5.59
N SER A 344 -9.20 -10.26 4.68
CA SER A 344 -7.98 -9.51 4.97
C SER A 344 -8.18 -8.02 4.67
N MET A 345 -7.60 -7.19 5.52
CA MET A 345 -7.42 -5.74 5.36
C MET A 345 -6.04 -5.38 5.93
N ASN A 346 -4.98 -5.94 5.32
CA ASN A 346 -3.60 -5.91 5.86
C ASN A 346 -2.58 -5.45 4.80
N GLY A 347 -1.33 -5.23 5.21
CA GLY A 347 -0.27 -4.76 4.30
C GLY A 347 -0.52 -3.34 3.76
N LEU A 348 -1.22 -2.50 4.54
CA LEU A 348 -1.63 -1.16 4.11
C LEU A 348 -0.47 -0.15 4.24
N ARG A 349 0.39 -0.07 3.23
CA ARG A 349 1.49 0.91 3.18
C ARG A 349 0.98 2.36 3.14
N VAL A 350 -0.01 2.65 2.27
CA VAL A 350 -0.65 3.97 2.12
C VAL A 350 -2.06 3.94 2.72
N GLY A 351 -2.17 3.44 3.95
CA GLY A 351 -3.46 3.16 4.59
C GLY A 351 -4.38 4.36 4.79
N ILE A 352 -3.83 5.57 5.02
CA ILE A 352 -4.64 6.80 5.13
C ILE A 352 -5.14 7.24 3.75
N GLY A 353 -4.26 7.36 2.76
CA GLY A 353 -4.62 7.88 1.43
C GLY A 353 -5.64 7.05 0.65
N GLU A 354 -5.74 5.75 0.95
CA GLU A 354 -6.60 4.80 0.23
C GLU A 354 -7.63 4.11 1.15
N GLY A 355 -7.59 4.43 2.45
CA GLY A 355 -8.33 3.69 3.48
C GLY A 355 -9.84 3.70 3.28
N GLY A 356 -10.40 4.83 2.84
CA GLY A 356 -11.83 4.93 2.52
C GLY A 356 -12.22 3.96 1.40
N GLY A 357 -11.47 3.99 0.30
CA GLY A 357 -11.67 3.12 -0.85
C GLY A 357 -11.58 1.64 -0.48
N TYR A 358 -10.56 1.25 0.30
CA TYR A 358 -10.40 -0.13 0.75
C TYR A 358 -11.61 -0.61 1.57
N GLY A 359 -12.10 0.21 2.50
CA GLY A 359 -13.26 -0.13 3.32
C GLY A 359 -14.52 -0.35 2.49
N LYS A 360 -14.83 0.56 1.57
CA LYS A 360 -15.97 0.43 0.64
C LYS A 360 -15.87 -0.84 -0.19
N MET A 361 -14.72 -1.05 -0.82
CA MET A 361 -14.48 -2.21 -1.68
C MET A 361 -14.66 -3.53 -0.91
N LEU A 362 -14.09 -3.62 0.29
CA LEU A 362 -14.22 -4.81 1.13
C LEU A 362 -15.67 -5.05 1.57
N ALA A 363 -16.35 -4.02 2.04
CA ALA A 363 -17.73 -4.12 2.48
C ALA A 363 -18.66 -4.62 1.35
N GLN A 364 -18.54 -4.06 0.14
CA GLN A 364 -19.32 -4.51 -1.01
C GLN A 364 -19.06 -5.98 -1.34
N MET A 365 -17.79 -6.41 -1.39
CA MET A 365 -17.46 -7.82 -1.62
C MET A 365 -18.05 -8.76 -0.56
N MET A 366 -18.13 -8.30 0.69
CA MET A 366 -18.68 -9.07 1.80
C MET A 366 -20.20 -9.20 1.73
N VAL A 367 -20.90 -8.10 1.41
CA VAL A 367 -22.37 -8.05 1.40
C VAL A 367 -22.96 -8.61 0.11
N HIS A 368 -22.37 -8.26 -1.03
CA HIS A 368 -22.93 -8.55 -2.36
C HIS A 368 -22.20 -9.68 -3.08
N GLY A 369 -21.05 -10.13 -2.57
CA GLY A 369 -20.20 -11.13 -3.20
C GLY A 369 -19.24 -10.58 -4.25
N GLU A 370 -19.43 -9.33 -4.67
CA GLU A 370 -18.61 -8.58 -5.63
C GLU A 370 -18.58 -7.07 -5.28
N THR A 371 -17.78 -6.31 -6.00
CA THR A 371 -17.70 -4.84 -5.88
C THR A 371 -17.57 -4.26 -7.28
N GLU A 372 -17.89 -2.97 -7.43
CA GLU A 372 -17.89 -2.28 -8.72
C GLU A 372 -16.48 -2.11 -9.35
N TRP A 373 -15.41 -2.42 -8.61
CA TRP A 373 -14.03 -2.31 -9.09
C TRP A 373 -13.35 -3.68 -9.21
N ASP A 374 -12.48 -3.84 -10.21
CA ASP A 374 -11.61 -5.02 -10.29
C ASP A 374 -10.61 -5.00 -9.13
N THR A 375 -10.64 -6.05 -8.30
CA THR A 375 -9.87 -6.14 -7.06
C THR A 375 -8.65 -7.04 -7.15
N TRP A 376 -8.36 -7.65 -8.31
CA TRP A 376 -7.40 -8.75 -8.41
C TRP A 376 -6.00 -8.37 -7.90
N GLN A 377 -5.58 -7.13 -8.17
CA GLN A 377 -4.29 -6.62 -7.71
C GLN A 377 -4.16 -6.42 -6.19
N LEU A 378 -5.27 -6.41 -5.45
CA LEU A 378 -5.29 -6.33 -3.98
C LEU A 378 -5.74 -7.64 -3.33
N ASP A 379 -6.25 -8.59 -4.13
CA ASP A 379 -6.78 -9.85 -3.63
C ASP A 379 -5.66 -10.65 -2.95
N PRO A 380 -5.84 -11.10 -1.69
CA PRO A 380 -4.85 -11.91 -0.99
C PRO A 380 -4.48 -13.21 -1.72
N ARG A 381 -5.37 -13.76 -2.55
CA ARG A 381 -5.16 -15.00 -3.31
C ARG A 381 -4.17 -14.85 -4.47
N ARG A 382 -3.77 -13.62 -4.82
CA ARG A 382 -2.74 -13.37 -5.85
C ARG A 382 -1.35 -13.84 -5.40
N ILE A 383 -1.12 -13.90 -4.09
CA ILE A 383 0.11 -14.40 -3.47
C ILE A 383 -0.14 -15.81 -2.95
N THR A 384 0.67 -16.76 -3.39
CA THR A 384 0.57 -18.16 -2.98
C THR A 384 1.67 -18.53 -1.99
N ARG A 385 1.70 -19.79 -1.55
CA ARG A 385 2.56 -20.30 -0.44
C ARG A 385 4.07 -20.13 -0.62
N PHE A 386 4.55 -19.63 -1.77
CA PHE A 386 5.97 -19.34 -1.96
C PHE A 386 6.44 -18.13 -1.13
N ALA A 387 5.53 -17.18 -0.86
CA ALA A 387 5.85 -15.98 -0.11
C ALA A 387 5.86 -16.26 1.40
N ASN A 388 6.92 -16.92 1.86
CA ASN A 388 7.19 -17.09 3.29
C ASN A 388 7.74 -15.79 3.89
N THR A 389 8.03 -15.80 5.20
CA THR A 389 8.57 -14.64 5.93
C THR A 389 9.87 -14.11 5.33
N GLU A 390 10.80 -15.00 4.96
CA GLU A 390 12.09 -14.63 4.37
C GLU A 390 11.92 -13.94 3.01
N TYR A 391 11.15 -14.56 2.09
CA TYR A 391 10.85 -13.99 0.79
C TYR A 391 10.17 -12.63 0.93
N THR A 392 9.18 -12.53 1.84
CA THR A 392 8.46 -11.28 2.10
C THR A 392 9.39 -10.20 2.62
N ALA A 393 10.33 -10.52 3.52
CA ALA A 393 11.30 -9.57 4.04
C ALA A 393 12.26 -9.06 2.96
N LEU A 394 12.80 -9.97 2.12
CA LEU A 394 13.67 -9.60 1.00
C LEU A 394 12.94 -8.66 0.02
N LYS A 395 11.69 -8.96 -0.30
CA LYS A 395 10.84 -8.14 -1.17
C LYS A 395 10.48 -6.80 -0.53
N ALA A 396 10.10 -6.78 0.74
CA ALA A 396 9.79 -5.55 1.46
C ALA A 396 11.00 -4.58 1.49
N ILE A 397 12.22 -5.11 1.72
CA ILE A 397 13.46 -4.32 1.65
C ILE A 397 13.68 -3.77 0.25
N GLU A 398 13.53 -4.60 -0.79
CA GLU A 398 13.69 -4.17 -2.18
C GLU A 398 12.67 -3.09 -2.56
N ASP A 399 11.40 -3.28 -2.22
CA ASP A 399 10.33 -2.34 -2.56
C ASP A 399 10.43 -1.04 -1.76
N TYR A 400 10.84 -1.08 -0.49
CA TYR A 400 11.13 0.12 0.30
C TYR A 400 12.22 0.98 -0.35
N ARG A 401 13.33 0.35 -0.77
CA ARG A 401 14.44 1.01 -1.47
C ARG A 401 14.00 1.65 -2.80
N HIS A 402 12.89 1.16 -3.35
CA HIS A 402 12.30 1.61 -4.60
C HIS A 402 10.98 2.36 -4.39
N GLU A 403 10.63 2.82 -3.18
CA GLU A 403 9.31 3.42 -2.89
C GLU A 403 8.92 4.48 -3.92
N PHE A 404 9.85 5.37 -4.21
CA PHE A 404 9.64 6.44 -5.18
C PHE A 404 10.17 6.14 -6.57
N ARG A 405 10.82 4.99 -6.78
CA ARG A 405 11.16 4.52 -8.12
C ARG A 405 9.95 3.78 -8.67
N TRP A 406 9.43 4.29 -9.76
CA TRP A 406 8.33 3.62 -10.40
C TRP A 406 8.77 2.31 -11.02
N HIS A 407 7.86 1.36 -10.96
CA HIS A 407 8.04 0.06 -11.55
C HIS A 407 7.71 0.18 -13.03
N LEU A 408 8.75 0.14 -13.86
CA LEU A 408 8.59 0.31 -15.31
C LEU A 408 7.84 -0.87 -15.92
N PRO A 409 7.20 -0.68 -17.09
CA PRO A 409 6.58 -1.78 -17.81
C PRO A 409 7.56 -2.94 -18.02
N ARG A 410 7.12 -4.15 -17.69
CA ARG A 410 7.89 -5.40 -17.78
C ARG A 410 9.14 -5.49 -16.88
N GLU A 411 9.44 -4.48 -16.06
CA GLU A 411 10.52 -4.57 -15.07
C GLU A 411 10.33 -5.81 -14.19
N THR A 412 11.41 -6.53 -13.93
CA THR A 412 11.41 -7.55 -12.88
C THR A 412 12.57 -7.29 -11.94
N ARG A 413 12.31 -7.38 -10.64
CA ARG A 413 13.31 -7.10 -9.62
C ARG A 413 13.89 -8.40 -9.04
N PRO A 414 15.18 -8.45 -8.69
CA PRO A 414 15.89 -9.70 -8.39
C PRO A 414 15.62 -10.29 -7.00
N ALA A 415 15.19 -9.52 -6.00
CA ALA A 415 15.11 -10.01 -4.63
C ALA A 415 14.15 -11.21 -4.49
N GLY A 416 14.62 -12.26 -3.80
CA GLY A 416 13.86 -13.48 -3.56
C GLY A 416 13.73 -14.43 -4.77
N ARG A 417 14.36 -14.13 -5.91
CA ARG A 417 14.29 -14.97 -7.11
C ARG A 417 15.41 -16.01 -7.17
N PRO A 418 15.14 -17.22 -7.71
CA PRO A 418 13.82 -17.72 -8.11
C PRO A 418 13.00 -18.19 -6.90
N ALA A 419 11.72 -17.82 -6.83
CA ALA A 419 10.83 -18.33 -5.78
C ALA A 419 10.21 -19.68 -6.16
N LYS A 420 9.81 -19.83 -7.43
CA LYS A 420 9.31 -21.09 -8.01
C LYS A 420 9.91 -21.24 -9.40
N ALA A 421 10.41 -22.42 -9.71
CA ALA A 421 11.01 -22.73 -11.01
C ALA A 421 10.61 -24.15 -11.43
N SER A 422 10.42 -24.35 -12.74
CA SER A 422 10.20 -25.69 -13.28
C SER A 422 11.54 -26.44 -13.42
N PRO A 423 11.53 -27.78 -13.58
CA PRO A 423 12.75 -28.54 -13.87
C PRO A 423 13.48 -28.09 -15.14
N LEU A 424 12.80 -27.39 -16.04
CA LEU A 424 13.38 -26.84 -17.26
C LEU A 424 14.11 -25.52 -17.04
N TYR A 425 13.94 -24.84 -15.90
CA TYR A 425 14.55 -23.54 -15.63
C TYR A 425 16.06 -23.48 -15.94
N PRO A 426 16.94 -24.37 -15.41
CA PRO A 426 18.37 -24.32 -15.75
C PRO A 426 18.66 -24.60 -17.23
N VAL A 427 17.85 -25.44 -17.88
CA VAL A 427 17.99 -25.75 -19.31
C VAL A 427 17.65 -24.54 -20.18
N LEU A 428 16.56 -23.85 -19.84
CA LEU A 428 16.11 -22.65 -20.54
C LEU A 428 17.06 -21.48 -20.29
N GLN A 429 17.54 -21.31 -19.05
CA GLN A 429 18.55 -20.32 -18.70
C GLN A 429 19.83 -20.51 -19.51
N ALA A 430 20.33 -21.74 -19.64
CA ALA A 430 21.49 -22.06 -20.47
C ALA A 430 21.28 -21.81 -21.97
N LYS A 431 20.02 -21.69 -22.42
CA LYS A 431 19.65 -21.31 -23.80
C LYS A 431 19.45 -19.79 -23.96
N GLY A 432 19.73 -19.00 -22.93
CA GLY A 432 19.56 -17.56 -22.95
C GLY A 432 18.13 -17.10 -22.65
N ALA A 433 17.30 -17.91 -21.99
CA ALA A 433 15.98 -17.46 -21.55
C ALA A 433 16.10 -16.27 -20.58
N VAL A 434 15.41 -15.19 -20.90
CA VAL A 434 15.13 -14.07 -20.00
C VAL A 434 13.81 -14.37 -19.31
N PHE A 435 13.78 -14.33 -17.98
CA PHE A 435 12.63 -14.73 -17.20
C PHE A 435 11.89 -13.54 -16.61
N GLY A 436 10.57 -13.51 -16.81
CA GLY A 436 9.64 -12.73 -16.01
C GLY A 436 9.09 -13.54 -14.82
N VAL A 437 8.45 -12.86 -13.88
CA VAL A 437 7.84 -13.51 -12.70
C VAL A 437 6.32 -13.42 -12.76
N VAL A 438 5.65 -14.56 -12.56
CA VAL A 438 4.18 -14.61 -12.41
C VAL A 438 3.82 -15.50 -11.23
N ASN A 439 3.26 -14.92 -10.16
CA ASN A 439 2.88 -15.64 -8.93
C ASN A 439 4.02 -16.53 -8.40
N GLY A 440 5.23 -15.95 -8.35
CA GLY A 440 6.47 -16.61 -7.92
C GLY A 440 7.15 -17.49 -8.98
N TRP A 441 6.47 -17.86 -10.06
CA TRP A 441 7.07 -18.67 -11.14
C TRP A 441 7.97 -17.84 -12.03
N GLU A 442 9.20 -18.34 -12.22
CA GLU A 442 10.07 -17.94 -13.32
C GLU A 442 9.48 -18.45 -14.64
N ARG A 443 9.03 -17.53 -15.49
CA ARG A 443 8.45 -17.83 -16.80
C ARG A 443 9.30 -17.20 -17.89
N THR A 444 9.62 -17.97 -18.91
CA THR A 444 10.40 -17.45 -20.05
C THR A 444 9.60 -16.36 -20.75
N SER A 445 10.18 -15.16 -20.83
CA SER A 445 9.63 -14.02 -21.56
C SER A 445 10.09 -14.05 -23.02
N PHE A 446 11.38 -14.21 -23.25
CA PHE A 446 12.04 -14.32 -24.55
C PHE A 446 13.46 -14.91 -24.38
N TYR A 447 14.18 -15.14 -25.47
CA TYR A 447 15.56 -15.62 -25.48
C TYR A 447 16.51 -14.54 -25.99
N ARG A 448 17.47 -14.14 -25.16
CA ARG A 448 18.40 -13.06 -25.46
C ARG A 448 19.37 -13.41 -26.59
N ARG A 449 19.82 -12.37 -27.31
CA ARG A 449 20.87 -12.49 -28.33
C ARG A 449 22.23 -12.20 -27.71
N GLY A 450 22.96 -13.24 -27.33
CA GLY A 450 24.27 -13.11 -26.68
C GLY A 450 24.20 -12.95 -25.16
N ASP A 451 25.33 -13.18 -24.50
CA ASP A 451 25.40 -13.19 -23.03
C ASP A 451 25.46 -11.79 -22.40
N ASP A 452 25.79 -10.77 -23.18
CA ASP A 452 25.90 -9.37 -22.79
C ASP A 452 24.60 -8.57 -22.92
N PHE A 453 23.51 -9.21 -23.37
CA PHE A 453 22.21 -8.56 -23.48
C PHE A 453 21.66 -8.16 -22.10
N VAL A 454 21.42 -6.86 -21.94
CA VAL A 454 20.77 -6.27 -20.76
C VAL A 454 19.43 -5.69 -21.21
N GLU A 455 18.33 -6.17 -20.62
CA GLU A 455 16.98 -5.68 -20.94
C GLU A 455 16.84 -4.19 -20.61
N SER A 456 16.28 -3.41 -21.54
CA SER A 456 15.86 -2.04 -21.28
C SER A 456 14.38 -1.97 -20.93
N HIS A 457 14.02 -1.01 -20.08
CA HIS A 457 12.66 -0.79 -19.62
C HIS A 457 12.26 0.66 -19.84
N GLY A 458 11.03 0.87 -20.27
CA GLY A 458 10.48 2.18 -20.58
C GLY A 458 9.08 2.07 -21.17
N TYR A 459 8.57 3.21 -21.63
CA TYR A 459 7.22 3.33 -22.19
C TYR A 459 7.21 3.26 -23.73
N ALA A 460 8.37 3.02 -24.36
CA ALA A 460 8.53 2.85 -25.80
C ALA A 460 8.73 1.38 -26.17
N PHE A 461 8.97 1.10 -27.45
CA PHE A 461 9.50 -0.20 -27.86
C PHE A 461 10.96 -0.31 -27.44
N GLU A 462 11.22 -1.26 -26.56
CA GLU A 462 12.52 -1.48 -25.93
C GLU A 462 13.41 -2.44 -26.74
N ASN A 463 14.65 -2.65 -26.29
CA ASN A 463 15.66 -3.41 -27.02
C ASN A 463 15.35 -4.90 -27.24
N TRP A 464 14.33 -5.43 -26.57
CA TRP A 464 13.82 -6.79 -26.76
C TRP A 464 12.72 -6.90 -27.84
N HIS A 465 12.22 -5.79 -28.40
CA HIS A 465 11.14 -5.80 -29.39
C HIS A 465 11.50 -6.64 -30.63
N ASP A 466 12.66 -6.39 -31.24
CA ASP A 466 13.11 -7.12 -32.44
C ASP A 466 13.53 -8.56 -32.13
N VAL A 467 13.97 -8.81 -30.90
CA VAL A 467 14.30 -10.17 -30.41
C VAL A 467 13.02 -11.01 -30.38
N VAL A 468 11.97 -10.51 -29.75
CA VAL A 468 10.64 -11.13 -29.74
C VAL A 468 10.06 -11.23 -31.14
N GLY A 469 10.24 -10.21 -31.99
CA GLY A 469 9.80 -10.24 -33.39
C GLY A 469 10.38 -11.43 -34.17
N THR A 470 11.62 -11.80 -33.87
CA THR A 470 12.27 -12.99 -34.48
C THR A 470 11.66 -14.29 -33.99
N GLU A 471 11.31 -14.38 -32.70
CA GLU A 471 10.62 -15.55 -32.15
C GLU A 471 9.22 -15.71 -32.77
N ILE A 472 8.48 -14.61 -32.93
CA ILE A 472 7.18 -14.59 -33.60
C ILE A 472 7.33 -15.09 -35.04
N GLU A 473 8.32 -14.61 -35.80
CA GLU A 473 8.53 -15.06 -37.18
C GLU A 473 8.90 -16.54 -37.25
N ALA A 474 9.72 -17.03 -36.31
CA ALA A 474 10.02 -18.46 -36.20
C ALA A 474 8.78 -19.30 -35.89
N LEU A 475 7.88 -18.83 -35.02
CA LEU A 475 6.60 -19.49 -34.75
C LEU A 475 5.68 -19.53 -35.99
N ARG A 476 5.72 -18.48 -36.83
CA ARG A 476 4.88 -18.40 -38.04
C ARG A 476 5.40 -19.24 -39.20
N THR A 477 6.71 -19.42 -39.31
CA THR A 477 7.35 -20.06 -40.47
C THR A 477 7.93 -21.44 -40.18
N LYS A 478 8.04 -21.82 -38.91
CA LYS A 478 8.66 -23.07 -38.45
C LYS A 478 7.81 -23.71 -37.33
N VAL A 479 8.46 -24.11 -36.24
CA VAL A 479 7.86 -24.68 -35.04
C VAL A 479 8.53 -24.02 -33.83
N GLY A 480 7.75 -23.69 -32.81
CA GLY A 480 8.26 -23.20 -31.53
C GLY A 480 7.71 -24.00 -30.36
N ILE A 481 8.44 -23.97 -29.26
CA ILE A 481 8.08 -24.64 -28.01
C ILE A 481 7.94 -23.56 -26.95
N ALA A 482 6.78 -23.53 -26.28
CA ALA A 482 6.54 -22.64 -25.15
C ALA A 482 6.43 -23.46 -23.86
N GLU A 483 7.10 -23.00 -22.81
CA GLU A 483 6.98 -23.59 -21.48
C GLU A 483 5.74 -23.00 -20.78
N LEU A 484 4.82 -23.88 -20.37
CA LEU A 484 3.54 -23.52 -19.75
C LEU A 484 3.37 -24.08 -18.34
N SER A 485 4.44 -24.61 -17.72
CA SER A 485 4.36 -25.27 -16.40
C SER A 485 3.87 -24.34 -15.30
N GLY A 486 4.06 -23.03 -15.46
CA GLY A 486 3.59 -22.01 -14.52
C GLY A 486 2.07 -21.78 -14.51
N PHE A 487 1.29 -22.45 -15.37
CA PHE A 487 -0.17 -22.39 -15.32
C PHE A 487 -0.74 -23.05 -14.06
N ASN A 488 -1.89 -22.53 -13.63
CA ASN A 488 -2.65 -23.16 -12.54
C ASN A 488 -3.29 -24.45 -13.08
N HIS A 489 -3.07 -25.56 -12.38
CA HIS A 489 -3.66 -26.84 -12.71
C HIS A 489 -4.64 -27.25 -11.62
N PHE A 490 -5.93 -27.31 -11.97
CA PHE A 490 -6.99 -27.77 -11.07
C PHE A 490 -7.50 -29.13 -11.55
N ARG A 491 -7.56 -30.11 -10.65
CA ARG A 491 -8.22 -31.39 -10.90
C ARG A 491 -9.52 -31.42 -10.10
N ILE A 492 -10.64 -31.46 -10.81
CA ILE A 492 -11.98 -31.56 -10.22
C ILE A 492 -12.50 -32.97 -10.50
N SER A 493 -12.88 -33.70 -9.46
CA SER A 493 -13.33 -35.09 -9.56
C SER A 493 -14.36 -35.42 -8.47
N GLY A 494 -15.27 -36.35 -8.76
CA GLY A 494 -16.35 -36.77 -7.86
C GLY A 494 -17.66 -36.99 -8.62
N THR A 495 -18.64 -37.65 -8.00
CA THR A 495 -19.91 -38.03 -8.64
C THR A 495 -20.68 -36.84 -9.22
N ASN A 496 -20.53 -35.64 -8.66
CA ASN A 496 -21.23 -34.42 -9.08
C ASN A 496 -20.28 -33.35 -9.65
N ALA A 497 -19.07 -33.74 -10.09
CA ALA A 497 -18.08 -32.80 -10.60
C ALA A 497 -18.58 -32.04 -11.85
N LEU A 498 -19.35 -32.71 -12.71
CA LEU A 498 -19.92 -32.10 -13.91
C LEU A 498 -21.01 -31.08 -13.56
N ASP A 499 -21.90 -31.39 -12.60
CA ASP A 499 -22.99 -30.50 -12.21
C ASP A 499 -22.50 -29.24 -11.47
N TRP A 500 -21.30 -29.30 -10.88
CA TRP A 500 -20.70 -28.18 -10.18
C TRP A 500 -20.00 -27.17 -11.10
N LEU A 501 -19.50 -27.64 -12.26
CA LEU A 501 -18.83 -26.83 -13.29
C LEU A 501 -19.86 -26.07 -14.14
#